data_AF-A0A1W1HKU8-F1
#
_entry.id   AF-A0A1W1HKU8-F1
#
_cell.length_a   1.000
_cell.length_b   1.000
_cell.length_c   1.000
_cell.angle_alpha   90.00
_cell.angle_beta   90.00
_cell.angle_gamma   90.00
#
_symmetry.space_group_name_H-M   'P 1'
#
loop_
_entity.id
_entity.type
_entity.pdbx_description
1 polymer ?
#
loop_
_entity_poly.entity_id
_entity_poly.type
_entity_poly.pdbx_seq_one_letter_code
_entity_poly.pdbx_strand_id
1 'polypeptide(L)'
;MRTVFENHCRELPPLCDIESLFRMERRCRVYSDGTIQYKKKKYEVPGEQPNSRVTIYFMPWGDPTIYYGDEMRKARPVDRSDNARRFDHPNR
;
A
#
# COMPACT_ATOMS: atom_id res chain seq x y z
N MET A 1 30.39 43.00 -27.88
CA MET A 1 29.09 42.44 -28.28
C MET A 1 28.75 41.31 -27.31
N ARG A 2 27.67 41.43 -26.51
CA ARG A 2 27.20 40.35 -25.63
C ARG A 2 26.15 39.55 -26.38
N THR A 3 26.45 38.29 -26.65
CA THR A 3 25.51 37.35 -27.27
C THR A 3 24.52 36.89 -26.22
N VAL A 4 23.23 37.19 -26.42
CA VAL A 4 22.15 36.70 -25.56
C VAL A 4 21.71 35.35 -26.13
N PHE A 5 21.97 34.27 -25.42
CA PHE A 5 21.47 32.94 -25.79
C PHE A 5 20.06 32.76 -25.23
N GLU A 6 19.11 32.44 -26.11
CA GLU A 6 17.73 32.16 -25.72
C GLU A 6 17.65 30.73 -25.18
N ASN A 7 17.35 30.58 -23.89
CA ASN A 7 17.27 29.29 -23.22
C ASN A 7 15.86 28.72 -23.39
N HIS A 8 15.73 27.61 -24.13
CA HIS A 8 14.46 26.90 -24.36
C HIS A 8 14.23 25.72 -23.40
N CYS A 9 15.09 25.52 -22.39
CA CYS A 9 14.87 24.49 -21.39
C CYS A 9 13.63 24.86 -20.56
N ARG A 10 12.69 23.92 -20.44
CA ARG A 10 11.54 24.01 -19.54
C ARG A 10 11.70 22.99 -18.42
N GLU A 11 11.24 23.33 -17.22
CA GLU A 11 11.14 22.35 -16.14
C GLU A 11 10.17 21.24 -16.56
N LEU A 12 10.62 20.00 -16.46
CA LEU A 12 9.74 18.86 -16.64
C LEU A 12 8.82 18.77 -15.42
N PRO A 13 7.55 18.38 -15.61
CA PRO A 13 6.67 18.13 -14.49
C PRO A 13 7.28 17.09 -13.55
N PRO A 14 6.97 17.17 -12.24
CA PRO A 14 7.53 16.26 -11.25
C PRO A 14 7.28 14.81 -11.67
N LEU A 15 8.27 13.96 -11.39
CA LEU A 15 8.31 12.56 -11.78
C LEU A 15 6.98 11.88 -11.42
N CYS A 16 6.20 11.51 -12.44
CA CYS A 16 4.96 10.77 -12.25
C CYS A 16 5.29 9.37 -11.71
N ASP A 17 4.57 8.90 -10.69
CA ASP A 17 4.70 7.52 -10.19
C ASP A 17 4.15 6.54 -11.23
N ILE A 18 5.02 6.15 -12.17
CA ILE A 18 4.70 5.15 -13.19
C ILE A 18 4.44 3.76 -12.59
N GLU A 19 4.92 3.46 -11.37
CA GLU A 19 4.74 2.14 -10.77
C GLU A 19 3.27 1.86 -10.49
N SER A 20 2.49 2.90 -10.21
CA SER A 20 1.04 2.82 -10.04
C SER A 20 0.33 2.17 -11.23
N LEU A 21 0.84 2.38 -12.45
CA LEU A 21 0.28 1.82 -13.69
C LEU A 21 0.45 0.30 -13.81
N PHE A 22 1.44 -0.26 -13.11
CA PHE A 22 1.78 -1.67 -13.22
C PHE A 22 1.34 -2.50 -12.00
N ARG A 23 0.60 -1.88 -11.06
CA ARG A 23 0.07 -2.59 -9.90
C ARG A 23 -0.93 -3.64 -10.35
N MET A 24 -0.78 -4.84 -9.83
CA MET A 24 -1.77 -5.91 -9.98
C MET A 24 -2.83 -5.80 -8.90
N GLU A 25 -4.07 -6.12 -9.27
CA GLU A 25 -5.17 -6.22 -8.32
C GLU A 25 -5.39 -7.65 -7.83
N ARG A 26 -5.84 -7.78 -6.58
CA ARG A 26 -6.33 -9.05 -6.04
C ARG A 26 -7.37 -8.78 -4.96
N ARG A 27 -8.41 -9.60 -4.89
CA ARG A 27 -9.37 -9.56 -3.79
C ARG A 27 -8.91 -10.44 -2.64
N CYS A 28 -8.82 -9.86 -1.44
CA CYS A 28 -8.42 -10.53 -0.21
C CYS A 28 -9.54 -10.44 0.84
N ARG A 29 -9.66 -11.48 1.67
CA ARG A 29 -10.56 -11.46 2.83
C ARG A 29 -9.92 -10.66 3.96
N VAL A 30 -10.71 -9.79 4.58
CA VAL A 30 -10.36 -9.13 5.84
C VAL A 30 -10.73 -10.06 6.99
N TYR A 31 -9.75 -10.39 7.83
CA TYR A 31 -9.94 -11.23 9.01
C TYR A 31 -10.63 -10.46 10.14
N SER A 32 -11.07 -11.17 11.17
CA SER A 32 -11.71 -10.57 12.35
C SER A 32 -10.81 -9.59 13.10
N ASP A 33 -9.49 -9.77 13.00
CA ASP A 33 -8.47 -8.90 13.59
C ASP A 33 -8.16 -7.64 12.73
N GLY A 34 -8.93 -7.39 11.67
CA GLY A 34 -8.69 -6.25 10.76
C GLY A 34 -7.43 -6.39 9.90
N THR A 35 -6.92 -7.61 9.75
CA THR A 35 -5.76 -7.90 8.90
C THR A 35 -6.15 -8.59 7.61
N ILE A 36 -5.26 -8.56 6.62
CA ILE A 36 -5.29 -9.38 5.41
C ILE A 36 -4.03 -10.25 5.36
N GLN A 37 -4.11 -11.36 4.62
CA GLN A 37 -2.94 -12.21 4.36
C GLN A 37 -2.59 -12.19 2.88
N TYR A 38 -1.31 -11.95 2.58
CA TYR A 38 -0.76 -12.00 1.24
C TYR A 38 0.68 -12.54 1.25
N LYS A 39 0.98 -13.49 0.36
CA LYS A 39 2.30 -14.19 0.29
C LYS A 39 2.83 -14.60 1.67
N LYS A 40 1.98 -15.20 2.52
CA LYS A 40 2.29 -15.63 3.91
C LYS A 40 2.61 -14.51 4.91
N LYS A 41 2.61 -13.23 4.52
CA LYS A 41 2.74 -12.08 5.43
C LYS A 41 1.34 -11.55 5.79
N LYS A 42 1.18 -10.99 6.99
CA LYS A 42 -0.04 -10.30 7.44
C LYS A 42 0.13 -8.80 7.31
N TYR A 43 -0.94 -8.12 6.91
CA TYR A 43 -0.97 -6.67 6.80
C TYR A 43 -2.21 -6.11 7.48
N GLU A 44 -2.06 -5.00 8.18
CA GLU A 44 -3.14 -4.25 8.79
C GLU A 44 -3.84 -3.38 7.74
N VAL A 45 -5.17 -3.46 7.71
CA VAL A 45 -6.04 -2.67 6.83
C VAL A 45 -7.05 -1.86 7.66
N PRO A 46 -6.59 -0.80 8.35
CA PRO A 46 -7.45 -0.05 9.25
C PRO A 46 -8.61 0.62 8.50
N GLY A 47 -9.83 0.48 9.01
CA GLY A 47 -11.04 1.08 8.44
C GLY A 47 -11.83 0.17 7.50
N GLU A 48 -11.27 -0.98 7.12
CA GLU A 48 -12.02 -2.00 6.39
C GLU A 48 -12.88 -2.85 7.34
N GLN A 49 -14.08 -3.22 6.89
CA GLN A 49 -15.00 -4.01 7.72
C GLN A 49 -14.46 -5.44 7.89
N PRO A 50 -14.41 -5.98 9.12
CA PRO A 50 -14.04 -7.37 9.35
C PRO A 50 -14.95 -8.35 8.61
N ASN A 51 -14.41 -9.49 8.16
CA ASN A 51 -15.10 -10.49 7.33
C ASN A 51 -15.57 -10.01 5.95
N SER A 52 -15.20 -8.80 5.53
CA SER A 52 -15.44 -8.32 4.18
C SER A 52 -14.34 -8.79 3.20
N ARG A 53 -14.46 -8.38 1.93
CA ARG A 53 -13.41 -8.54 0.93
C ARG A 53 -12.95 -7.17 0.45
N VAL A 54 -11.65 -6.91 0.57
CA VAL A 54 -11.00 -5.69 0.10
C VAL A 54 -10.16 -5.99 -1.13
N THR A 55 -10.14 -5.07 -2.09
CA THR A 55 -9.22 -5.12 -3.23
C THR A 55 -7.87 -4.58 -2.79
N ILE A 56 -6.83 -5.34 -3.07
CA ILE A 56 -5.44 -4.97 -2.81
C ILE A 56 -4.71 -4.75 -4.13
N TYR A 57 -3.76 -3.82 -4.10
CA TYR A 57 -2.88 -3.49 -5.20
C TYR A 57 -1.44 -3.75 -4.79
N PHE A 58 -0.70 -4.49 -5.61
CA PHE A 58 0.68 -4.87 -5.31
C PHE A 58 1.52 -4.90 -6.57
N MET A 59 2.83 -4.71 -6.42
CA MET A 59 3.77 -4.90 -7.52
C MET A 59 4.05 -6.40 -7.70
N PRO A 60 4.02 -6.94 -8.94
CA PRO A 60 4.30 -8.35 -9.16
C PRO A 60 5.77 -8.71 -8.88
N TRP A 61 6.68 -7.74 -8.99
CA TRP A 61 8.10 -7.89 -8.71
C TRP A 61 8.47 -7.37 -7.30
N GLY A 62 9.45 -8.02 -6.67
CA GLY A 62 10.05 -7.57 -5.41
C GLY A 62 9.23 -7.87 -4.14
N ASP A 63 9.61 -7.18 -3.05
CA ASP A 63 8.89 -7.23 -1.78
C ASP A 63 7.53 -6.54 -1.92
N PRO A 64 6.43 -7.21 -1.55
CA PRO A 64 5.10 -6.69 -1.79
C PRO A 64 4.80 -5.52 -0.84
N THR A 65 4.93 -4.30 -1.36
CA THR A 65 4.20 -3.16 -0.80
C THR A 65 2.75 -3.29 -1.23
N ILE A 66 1.84 -3.35 -0.24
CA ILE A 66 0.42 -3.52 -0.49
C ILE A 66 -0.29 -2.21 -0.28
N TYR A 67 -1.13 -1.85 -1.23
CA TYR A 67 -2.12 -0.80 -1.11
C TYR A 67 -3.51 -1.42 -1.11
N TYR A 68 -4.49 -0.78 -0.48
CA TYR A 68 -5.85 -1.28 -0.40
C TYR A 68 -6.87 -0.16 -0.49
N GLY A 69 -8.08 -0.53 -0.93
CA GLY A 69 -9.20 0.39 -1.11
C GLY A 69 -8.99 1.36 -2.27
N ASP A 70 -10.03 2.16 -2.52
CA ASP A 70 -10.05 3.11 -3.64
C ASP A 70 -9.07 4.27 -3.44
N GLU A 71 -8.81 4.63 -2.18
CA GLU A 71 -7.86 5.68 -1.79
C GLU A 71 -6.39 5.23 -1.84
N MET A 72 -6.10 4.01 -2.31
CA MET A 72 -4.73 3.46 -2.41
C MET A 72 -3.96 3.57 -1.09
N ARG A 73 -4.60 3.22 0.03
CA ARG A 73 -3.99 3.33 1.37
C ARG A 73 -2.92 2.28 1.54
N LYS A 74 -1.75 2.66 2.03
CA LYS A 74 -0.63 1.72 2.26
C LYS A 74 -0.92 0.82 3.46
N ALA A 75 -0.91 -0.50 3.25
CA ALA A 75 -1.08 -1.48 4.30
C ALA A 75 0.22 -1.61 5.13
N ARG A 76 0.07 -1.80 6.44
CA ARG A 76 1.21 -1.95 7.35
C ARG A 76 1.53 -3.43 7.56
N PRO A 77 2.76 -3.91 7.33
CA PRO A 77 3.11 -5.28 7.67
C PRO A 77 3.02 -5.47 9.19
N VAL A 78 2.46 -6.60 9.62
CA VAL A 78 2.27 -6.91 11.04
C VAL A 78 3.03 -8.18 11.38
N ASP A 79 3.82 -8.14 12.45
CA ASP A 79 4.39 -9.35 13.05
C ASP A 79 3.28 -10.16 13.73
N ARG A 80 3.28 -11.47 13.50
CA ARG A 80 2.19 -12.34 14.00
C ARG A 80 2.16 -12.40 15.52
N SER A 81 3.32 -12.36 16.15
CA SER A 81 3.48 -12.44 17.60
C SER A 81 2.97 -11.15 18.25
N ASP A 82 3.35 -10.00 17.67
CA ASP A 82 2.87 -8.69 18.14
C ASP A 82 1.35 -8.55 17.97
N ASN A 83 0.79 -9.04 16.87
CA ASN A 83 -0.67 -9.03 16.65
C ASN A 83 -1.41 -9.90 17.66
N ALA A 84 -0.89 -11.10 17.98
CA ALA A 84 -1.50 -11.98 18.97
C ALA A 84 -1.57 -11.30 20.35
N ARG A 85 -0.49 -10.60 20.74
CA ARG A 85 -0.41 -9.89 22.02
C ARG A 85 -1.44 -8.77 22.17
N ARG A 86 -1.92 -8.18 21.05
CA ARG A 86 -2.97 -7.14 21.09
C ARG A 86 -4.29 -7.64 21.71
N PHE A 87 -4.58 -8.93 21.55
CA PHE A 87 -5.82 -9.53 22.05
C PHE A 87 -5.65 -10.22 23.42
N ASP A 88 -4.43 -10.29 23.94
CA ASP A 88 -4.10 -10.90 25.23
C ASP A 88 -4.50 -9.99 26.41
N HIS A 89 -4.66 -8.67 26.15
CA HIS A 89 -5.17 -7.69 27.11
C HIS A 89 -6.31 -6.87 26.51
N PRO A 90 -7.53 -7.43 26.39
CA PRO A 90 -8.64 -6.79 25.71
C PRO A 90 -9.22 -5.55 26.43
N ASN A 91 -8.90 -5.32 27.71
CA ASN A 91 -9.50 -4.28 28.54
C ASN A 91 -8.47 -3.53 29.41
N ARG A 92 -7.82 -2.49 28.87
CA ARG A 92 -7.21 -1.45 29.69
C ARG A 92 -7.64 -0.08 29.21
#